data_AF-A0A660Y6I7-F1
#
_entry.id   AF-A0A660Y6I7-F1
#
_cell.length_a   1.000
_cell.length_b   1.000
_cell.length_c   1.000
_cell.angle_alpha   90.00
_cell.angle_beta   90.00
_cell.angle_gamma   90.00
#
_symmetry.space_group_name_H-M   'P 1'
#
loop_
_entity.id
_entity.type
_entity.pdbx_description
1 polymer ?
#
loop_
_entity_poly.entity_id
_entity_poly.type
_entity_poly.pdbx_seq_one_letter_code
_entity_poly.pdbx_strand_id
1 'polypeptide(L)'
;MPKTIAEINEKIRKGQAVVVTAEEIIDIVEEKGLKKAAEEVDVVTTGTFGPMCSSGAFLNIGHSRPRIKLGGGKVYLNRVPAYAGLAAVDIYIGATALPDEDPRNSEHPGEFRYGGGHVIQDLVAGKDVELTAETYGTDCYPRRRLETLINIRDVNEAILFNPRNCYQNYNVAVNLSDRTIYTYMGVLKPRLGNANYSSAGQLSPLLNDPLYRTIGIGTRIFLGGGIGYVAWHGTQHNPSVPRTERGVPKEGAGTLAVIGDLKTMDPSWLVGVSMTGYGVSLMVGIGVPIPIL
;
A
#
# COMPACT_ATOMS: atom_id res chain seq x y z
N MET A 1 -5.13 -22.43 29.35
CA MET A 1 -5.87 -21.16 29.19
C MET A 1 -5.38 -20.52 27.91
N PRO A 2 -6.26 -19.85 27.14
CA PRO A 2 -5.84 -19.08 25.97
C PRO A 2 -4.84 -17.99 26.40
N LYS A 3 -3.88 -17.69 25.52
CA LYS A 3 -2.86 -16.67 25.75
C LYS A 3 -3.50 -15.29 25.62
N THR A 4 -3.00 -14.33 26.38
CA THR A 4 -3.41 -12.93 26.27
C THR A 4 -2.40 -12.14 25.45
N ILE A 5 -2.88 -11.06 24.80
CA ILE A 5 -2.01 -10.09 24.13
C ILE A 5 -0.97 -9.50 25.10
N ALA A 6 -1.33 -9.32 26.37
CA ALA A 6 -0.41 -8.80 27.39
C ALA A 6 0.76 -9.76 27.66
N GLU A 7 0.48 -11.06 27.79
CA GLU A 7 1.49 -12.10 27.98
C GLU A 7 2.40 -12.23 26.75
N ILE A 8 1.84 -12.23 25.53
CA ILE A 8 2.61 -12.29 24.29
C ILE A 8 3.53 -11.07 24.18
N ASN A 9 3.02 -9.85 24.44
CA ASN A 9 3.85 -8.64 24.43
C ASN A 9 4.97 -8.68 25.47
N GLU A 10 4.72 -9.27 26.63
CA GLU A 10 5.75 -9.44 27.65
C GLU A 10 6.85 -10.40 27.22
N LYS A 11 6.48 -11.53 26.58
CA LYS A 11 7.44 -12.43 25.96
C LYS A 11 8.25 -11.74 24.86
N ILE A 12 7.62 -10.90 24.02
CA ILE A 12 8.31 -10.13 22.98
C ILE A 12 9.35 -9.20 23.62
N ARG A 13 9.00 -8.45 24.67
CA ARG A 13 9.94 -7.57 25.39
C ARG A 13 11.12 -8.33 26.00
N LYS A 14 10.88 -9.57 26.43
CA LYS A 14 11.91 -10.46 27.01
C LYS A 14 12.71 -11.23 25.96
N GLY A 15 12.38 -11.14 24.67
CA GLY A 15 13.00 -11.95 23.61
C GLY A 15 12.68 -13.45 23.73
N GLN A 16 11.56 -13.80 24.35
CA GLN A 16 11.12 -15.17 24.63
C GLN A 16 9.92 -15.62 23.78
N ALA A 17 9.37 -14.71 22.96
CA ALA A 17 8.22 -15.03 22.12
C ALA A 17 8.63 -15.99 21.00
N VAL A 18 7.84 -17.03 20.79
CA VAL A 18 7.99 -17.92 19.63
C VAL A 18 7.23 -17.30 18.48
N VAL A 19 7.97 -16.75 17.51
CA VAL A 19 7.43 -16.11 16.31
C VAL A 19 7.78 -16.97 15.11
N VAL A 20 6.77 -17.33 14.32
CA VAL A 20 6.93 -18.15 13.10
C VAL A 20 6.20 -17.47 11.94
N THR A 21 6.48 -17.88 10.73
CA THR A 21 5.77 -17.45 9.52
C THR A 21 4.50 -18.27 9.29
N ALA A 22 3.60 -17.74 8.47
CA ALA A 22 2.40 -18.46 8.03
C ALA A 22 2.70 -19.74 7.21
N GLU A 23 3.93 -19.91 6.73
CA GLU A 23 4.39 -21.14 6.10
C GLU A 23 4.87 -22.15 7.15
N GLU A 24 5.75 -21.74 8.06
CA GLU A 24 6.32 -22.61 9.11
C GLU A 24 5.25 -23.16 10.07
N ILE A 25 4.17 -22.42 10.33
CA ILE A 25 3.10 -22.89 11.22
C ILE A 25 2.41 -24.16 10.70
N ILE A 26 2.40 -24.37 9.38
CA ILE A 26 1.76 -25.54 8.76
C ILE A 26 2.48 -26.81 9.19
N ASP A 27 3.80 -26.84 8.99
CA ASP A 27 4.66 -27.98 9.37
C ASP A 27 4.61 -28.25 10.89
N ILE A 28 4.63 -27.18 11.70
CA ILE A 28 4.54 -27.30 13.16
C ILE A 28 3.22 -27.96 13.58
N VAL A 29 2.11 -27.62 12.93
CA VAL A 29 0.80 -28.20 13.22
C VAL A 29 0.73 -29.66 12.76
N GLU A 30 1.31 -30.00 11.60
CA GLU A 30 1.36 -31.38 11.11
C GLU A 30 2.20 -32.29 12.03
N GLU A 31 3.33 -31.80 12.52
CA GLU A 31 4.23 -32.56 13.39
C GLU A 31 3.69 -32.69 14.83
N LYS A 32 3.24 -31.58 15.42
CA LYS A 32 2.95 -31.48 16.86
C LYS A 32 1.45 -31.51 17.19
N GLY A 33 0.59 -31.31 16.20
CA GLY A 33 -0.85 -31.14 16.36
C GLY A 33 -1.25 -29.73 16.81
N LEU A 34 -2.49 -29.34 16.47
CA LEU A 34 -3.05 -28.00 16.69
C LEU A 34 -2.89 -27.48 18.13
N LYS A 35 -3.19 -28.32 19.13
CA LYS A 35 -3.18 -27.89 20.53
C LYS A 35 -1.78 -27.50 20.99
N LYS A 36 -0.78 -28.33 20.69
CA LYS A 36 0.61 -28.11 21.09
C LYS A 36 1.22 -26.95 20.32
N ALA A 37 0.92 -26.84 19.01
CA ALA A 37 1.32 -25.68 18.21
C ALA A 37 0.77 -24.36 18.79
N ALA A 38 -0.50 -24.33 19.17
CA ALA A 38 -1.12 -23.14 19.75
C ALA A 38 -0.56 -22.76 21.14
N GLU A 39 -0.15 -23.76 21.94
CA GLU A 39 0.51 -23.53 23.22
C GLU A 39 1.92 -22.93 23.01
N GLU A 40 2.71 -23.49 22.09
CA GLU A 40 4.11 -23.11 21.84
C GLU A 40 4.27 -21.80 21.06
N VAL A 41 3.50 -21.59 19.98
CA VAL A 41 3.67 -20.45 19.05
C VAL A 41 2.90 -19.25 19.54
N ASP A 42 3.58 -18.12 19.75
CA ASP A 42 2.97 -16.89 20.26
C ASP A 42 2.44 -15.98 19.14
N VAL A 43 3.15 -15.90 18.01
CA VAL A 43 2.79 -15.04 16.87
C VAL A 43 3.06 -15.76 15.56
N VAL A 44 2.09 -15.67 14.64
CA VAL A 44 2.27 -16.05 13.23
C VAL A 44 2.39 -14.79 12.39
N THR A 45 3.47 -14.66 11.63
CA THR A 45 3.70 -13.53 10.73
C THR A 45 3.10 -13.82 9.36
N THR A 46 2.30 -12.87 8.88
CA THR A 46 1.64 -12.92 7.58
C THR A 46 2.09 -11.71 6.76
N GLY A 47 1.91 -11.77 5.43
CA GLY A 47 2.23 -10.63 4.60
C GLY A 47 1.76 -10.73 3.16
N THR A 48 1.84 -9.60 2.47
CA THR A 48 1.57 -9.46 1.05
C THR A 48 2.53 -8.44 0.46
N PHE A 49 2.94 -8.68 -0.77
CA PHE A 49 3.66 -7.71 -1.58
C PHE A 49 3.06 -7.72 -2.97
N GLY A 50 2.32 -6.67 -3.31
CA GLY A 50 1.56 -6.62 -4.55
C GLY A 50 1.21 -5.19 -4.96
N PRO A 51 0.79 -4.97 -6.22
CA PRO A 51 0.38 -3.65 -6.70
C PRO A 51 -0.87 -3.17 -5.97
N MET A 52 -0.77 -2.01 -5.33
CA MET A 52 -1.84 -1.39 -4.55
C MET A 52 -2.11 0.01 -5.12
N CYS A 53 -2.98 0.09 -6.13
CA CYS A 53 -3.26 1.34 -6.85
C CYS A 53 -3.90 2.43 -5.97
N SER A 54 -4.61 2.02 -4.92
CA SER A 54 -5.18 2.92 -3.91
C SER A 54 -4.15 3.32 -2.85
N SER A 55 -2.95 3.69 -3.29
CA SER A 55 -1.86 4.19 -2.45
C SER A 55 -1.54 5.63 -2.79
N GLY A 56 -0.96 6.36 -1.83
CA GLY A 56 -0.48 7.71 -2.05
C GLY A 56 0.17 8.31 -0.82
N ALA A 57 0.76 9.49 -1.00
CA ALA A 57 1.55 10.15 0.03
C ALA A 57 1.06 11.59 0.25
N PHE A 58 0.81 11.95 1.50
CA PHE A 58 0.73 13.34 1.93
C PHE A 58 2.15 13.85 2.19
N LEU A 59 2.48 15.01 1.63
CA LEU A 59 3.78 15.65 1.83
C LEU A 59 3.55 17.08 2.32
N ASN A 60 4.25 17.46 3.38
CA ASN A 60 4.38 18.85 3.79
C ASN A 60 5.77 19.35 3.39
N ILE A 61 5.82 20.22 2.39
CA ILE A 61 7.10 20.64 1.79
C ILE A 61 7.80 21.77 2.55
N GLY A 62 7.20 22.26 3.65
CA GLY A 62 7.66 23.44 4.35
C GLY A 62 7.49 24.75 3.55
N HIS A 63 7.80 25.88 4.20
CA HIS A 63 7.63 27.20 3.58
C HIS A 63 8.90 27.66 2.87
N SER A 64 8.74 28.08 1.61
CA SER A 64 9.76 28.84 0.88
C SER A 64 9.97 30.25 1.47
N ARG A 65 11.03 30.93 1.04
CA ARG A 65 11.26 32.36 1.33
C ARG A 65 11.49 33.14 0.03
N PRO A 66 10.62 34.09 -0.36
CA PRO A 66 9.32 34.43 0.25
C PRO A 66 8.33 33.25 0.27
N ARG A 67 7.36 33.28 1.21
CA ARG A 67 6.38 32.21 1.41
C ARG A 67 5.46 32.03 0.20
N ILE A 68 5.08 30.79 -0.06
CA ILE A 68 4.14 30.36 -1.10
C ILE A 68 2.95 29.63 -0.47
N LYS A 69 1.77 29.79 -1.07
CA LYS A 69 0.57 29.01 -0.77
C LYS A 69 0.24 28.13 -1.97
N LEU A 70 0.61 26.86 -1.89
CA LEU A 70 0.27 25.84 -2.89
C LEU A 70 -1.24 25.57 -2.96
N GLY A 71 -1.96 25.78 -1.85
CA GLY A 71 -3.42 25.61 -1.75
C GLY A 71 -4.23 26.22 -2.88
N GLY A 72 -4.81 25.37 -3.73
CA GLY A 72 -5.62 25.75 -4.90
C GLY A 72 -4.79 26.08 -6.15
N GLY A 73 -3.48 25.87 -6.11
CA GLY A 73 -2.58 25.98 -7.26
C GLY A 73 -2.37 24.65 -7.99
N LYS A 74 -1.42 24.65 -8.92
CA LYS A 74 -0.94 23.46 -9.64
C LYS A 74 0.44 23.09 -9.12
N VAL A 75 0.65 21.82 -8.79
CA VAL A 75 1.91 21.32 -8.25
C VAL A 75 2.28 20.03 -8.96
N TYR A 76 3.55 19.87 -9.27
CA TYR A 76 4.11 18.68 -9.90
C TYR A 76 5.38 18.22 -9.18
N LEU A 77 5.56 16.91 -9.13
CA LEU A 77 6.77 16.24 -8.65
C LEU A 77 7.34 15.39 -9.79
N ASN A 78 8.53 15.70 -10.29
CA ASN A 78 9.09 15.10 -11.52
C ASN A 78 8.08 15.11 -12.68
N ARG A 79 7.38 16.24 -12.87
CA ARG A 79 6.30 16.43 -13.85
C ARG A 79 5.03 15.58 -13.63
N VAL A 80 4.95 14.81 -12.55
CA VAL A 80 3.74 14.08 -12.14
C VAL A 80 2.88 15.00 -11.27
N PRO A 81 1.58 15.19 -11.59
CA PRO A 81 0.71 16.09 -10.83
C PRO A 81 0.54 15.61 -9.38
N ALA A 82 0.66 16.54 -8.44
CA ALA A 82 0.34 16.37 -7.03
C ALA A 82 -0.83 17.28 -6.65
N TYR A 83 -1.80 16.73 -5.92
CA TYR A 83 -3.00 17.45 -5.50
C TYR A 83 -2.65 18.48 -4.43
N ALA A 84 -2.84 19.76 -4.76
CA ALA A 84 -2.53 20.89 -3.89
C ALA A 84 -3.79 21.55 -3.31
N GLY A 85 -4.87 20.79 -3.09
CA GLY A 85 -6.09 21.33 -2.49
C GLY A 85 -6.02 21.49 -0.96
N LEU A 86 -4.86 21.21 -0.35
CA LEU A 86 -4.70 21.16 1.10
C LEU A 86 -3.82 22.33 1.59
N ALA A 87 -4.42 23.19 2.41
CA ALA A 87 -3.75 24.25 3.16
C ALA A 87 -2.69 25.03 2.34
N ALA A 88 -1.53 25.38 2.93
CA ALA A 88 -0.55 26.24 2.28
C ALA A 88 0.62 25.48 1.64
N VAL A 89 1.06 24.38 2.24
CA VAL A 89 2.27 23.65 1.83
C VAL A 89 2.08 22.14 1.89
N ASP A 90 0.83 21.70 1.96
CA ASP A 90 0.44 20.30 1.99
C ASP A 90 -0.01 19.86 0.60
N ILE A 91 0.52 18.75 0.12
CA ILE A 91 0.16 18.15 -1.15
C ILE A 91 -0.09 16.65 -0.99
N TYR A 92 -0.85 16.08 -1.91
CA TYR A 92 -1.06 14.63 -1.99
C TYR A 92 -0.70 14.10 -3.37
N ILE A 93 0.22 13.14 -3.44
CA ILE A 93 0.56 12.43 -4.68
C ILE A 93 -0.05 11.03 -4.67
N GLY A 94 -0.89 10.74 -5.66
CA GLY A 94 -1.49 9.41 -5.82
C GLY A 94 -0.59 8.48 -6.62
N ALA A 95 -0.51 7.20 -6.24
CA ALA A 95 0.35 6.21 -6.91
C ALA A 95 0.02 6.02 -8.41
N THR A 96 -1.23 6.27 -8.81
CA THR A 96 -1.70 6.15 -10.20
C THR A 96 -1.60 7.46 -11.00
N ALA A 97 -1.06 8.54 -10.42
CA ALA A 97 -0.90 9.81 -11.13
C ALA A 97 0.10 9.65 -12.29
N LEU A 98 -0.23 10.22 -13.44
CA LEU A 98 0.62 10.21 -14.63
C LEU A 98 1.00 11.63 -15.00
N PRO A 99 2.19 11.86 -15.58
CA PRO A 99 2.51 13.14 -16.21
C PRO A 99 1.43 13.55 -17.21
N ASP A 100 1.17 14.85 -17.32
CA ASP A 100 0.14 15.36 -18.24
C ASP A 100 0.44 14.95 -19.70
N GLU A 101 1.72 14.99 -20.06
CA GLU A 101 2.29 14.64 -21.37
C GLU A 101 2.51 13.13 -21.61
N ASP A 102 2.11 12.26 -20.68
CA ASP A 102 2.22 10.81 -20.89
C ASP A 102 1.34 10.38 -22.09
N PRO A 103 1.87 9.60 -23.05
CA PRO A 103 1.13 9.18 -24.25
C PRO A 103 -0.02 8.24 -23.92
N ARG A 104 -0.08 7.68 -22.70
CA ARG A 104 -1.10 6.74 -22.23
C ARG A 104 -1.28 5.62 -23.26
N ASN A 105 -2.52 5.34 -23.65
CA ASN A 105 -2.87 4.34 -24.67
C ASN A 105 -3.06 4.92 -26.08
N SER A 106 -2.43 6.05 -26.42
CA SER A 106 -2.47 6.60 -27.79
C SER A 106 -1.91 5.60 -28.82
N GLU A 107 -0.78 4.97 -28.49
CA GLU A 107 -0.31 3.73 -29.11
C GLU A 107 -0.59 2.58 -28.14
N HIS A 108 -1.61 1.76 -28.41
CA HIS A 108 -2.02 0.69 -27.50
C HIS A 108 -1.25 -0.62 -27.77
N PRO A 109 -0.67 -1.27 -26.74
CA PRO A 109 -0.71 -0.91 -25.33
C PRO A 109 0.34 0.13 -24.92
N GLY A 110 -0.07 1.10 -24.09
CA GLY A 110 0.84 2.07 -23.49
C GLY A 110 1.82 1.44 -22.49
N GLU A 111 3.02 2.02 -22.38
CA GLU A 111 4.07 1.49 -21.49
C GLU A 111 4.01 2.03 -20.06
N PHE A 112 3.48 3.26 -19.87
CA PHE A 112 3.32 3.92 -18.57
C PHE A 112 4.60 3.98 -17.72
N ARG A 113 5.73 4.42 -18.32
CA ARG A 113 7.08 4.26 -17.77
C ARG A 113 7.35 4.92 -16.40
N TYR A 114 6.62 5.99 -16.07
CA TYR A 114 6.87 6.76 -14.85
C TYR A 114 5.60 7.48 -14.39
N GLY A 115 5.43 7.61 -13.07
CA GLY A 115 4.26 8.27 -12.48
C GLY A 115 4.31 8.24 -10.96
N GLY A 116 3.18 8.44 -10.30
CA GLY A 116 3.14 8.73 -8.86
C GLY A 116 3.75 7.66 -7.97
N GLY A 117 3.54 6.37 -8.27
CA GLY A 117 4.20 5.27 -7.55
C GLY A 117 5.73 5.31 -7.65
N HIS A 118 6.25 5.71 -8.82
CA HIS A 118 7.69 5.87 -9.03
C HIS A 118 8.25 7.09 -8.30
N VAL A 119 7.51 8.21 -8.27
CA VAL A 119 7.89 9.39 -7.47
C VAL A 119 7.95 9.05 -5.98
N ILE A 120 6.96 8.31 -5.46
CA ILE A 120 6.96 7.87 -4.05
C ILE A 120 8.18 6.99 -3.76
N GLN A 121 8.50 6.04 -4.65
CA GLN A 121 9.70 5.22 -4.50
C GLN A 121 10.98 6.06 -4.54
N ASP A 122 11.10 7.01 -5.47
CA ASP A 122 12.27 7.87 -5.61
C ASP A 122 12.49 8.72 -4.36
N LEU A 123 11.42 9.27 -3.77
CA LEU A 123 11.49 9.98 -2.49
C LEU A 123 12.01 9.04 -1.39
N VAL A 124 11.43 7.86 -1.21
CA VAL A 124 11.85 6.89 -0.18
C VAL A 124 13.30 6.43 -0.39
N ALA A 125 13.75 6.32 -1.64
CA ALA A 125 15.14 6.04 -1.99
C ALA A 125 16.10 7.22 -1.71
N GLY A 126 15.59 8.36 -1.25
CA GLY A 126 16.38 9.55 -0.98
C GLY A 126 16.94 10.19 -2.24
N LYS A 127 16.24 10.06 -3.38
CA LYS A 127 16.58 10.79 -4.60
C LYS A 127 15.97 12.18 -4.60
N ASP A 128 16.63 13.09 -5.29
CA ASP A 128 16.11 14.43 -5.52
C ASP A 128 14.97 14.37 -6.55
N VAL A 129 13.87 15.04 -6.21
CA VAL A 129 12.65 15.14 -7.01
C VAL A 129 12.41 16.61 -7.33
N GLU A 130 12.18 16.91 -8.59
CA GLU A 130 11.83 18.26 -9.05
C GLU A 130 10.42 18.62 -8.59
N LEU A 131 10.31 19.65 -7.75
CA LEU A 131 9.06 20.28 -7.36
C LEU A 131 8.85 21.53 -8.22
N THR A 132 7.78 21.53 -9.01
CA THR A 132 7.30 22.75 -9.68
C THR A 132 5.91 23.11 -9.18
N ALA A 133 5.67 24.39 -8.97
CA ALA A 133 4.38 24.89 -8.50
C ALA A 133 4.04 26.25 -9.10
N GLU A 134 2.78 26.41 -9.46
CA GLU A 134 2.17 27.67 -9.89
C GLU A 134 0.90 27.94 -9.10
N THR A 135 0.79 29.14 -8.53
CA THR A 135 -0.31 29.54 -7.66
C THR A 135 -0.56 31.05 -7.72
N TYR A 136 -1.56 31.52 -7.00
CA TYR A 136 -1.85 32.95 -6.82
C TYR A 136 -1.16 33.49 -5.57
N GLY A 137 -0.80 34.77 -5.60
CA GLY A 137 -0.18 35.44 -4.47
C GLY A 137 -1.22 35.97 -3.50
N THR A 138 -0.90 35.97 -2.21
CA THR A 138 -1.67 36.68 -1.17
C THR A 138 -0.71 37.52 -0.33
N ASP A 139 -1.23 38.40 0.52
CA ASP A 139 -0.39 39.23 1.39
C ASP A 139 0.50 38.37 2.32
N CYS A 140 -0.01 37.24 2.80
CA CYS A 140 0.75 36.29 3.63
C CYS A 140 1.70 35.39 2.81
N TYR A 141 1.42 35.21 1.52
CA TYR A 141 2.09 34.26 0.63
C TYR A 141 2.34 34.90 -0.74
N PRO A 142 3.30 35.84 -0.84
CA PRO A 142 3.44 36.65 -2.05
C PRO A 142 4.06 35.90 -3.23
N ARG A 143 4.76 34.78 -3.00
CA ARG A 143 5.37 33.98 -4.07
C ARG A 143 4.29 33.25 -4.87
N ARG A 144 4.38 33.30 -6.20
CA ARG A 144 3.41 32.69 -7.14
C ARG A 144 3.95 31.48 -7.91
N ARG A 145 5.26 31.33 -8.00
CA ARG A 145 5.94 30.21 -8.67
C ARG A 145 7.06 29.69 -7.79
N LEU A 146 7.24 28.38 -7.77
CA LEU A 146 8.33 27.70 -7.10
C LEU A 146 8.85 26.58 -8.01
N GLU A 147 10.15 26.55 -8.22
CA GLU A 147 10.86 25.47 -8.90
C GLU A 147 12.10 25.17 -8.06
N THR A 148 12.22 23.94 -7.60
CA THR A 148 13.32 23.49 -6.74
C THR A 148 13.43 21.98 -6.78
N LEU A 149 14.56 21.46 -6.31
CA LEU A 149 14.66 20.05 -5.93
C LEU A 149 14.24 19.89 -4.47
N ILE A 150 13.57 18.78 -4.17
CA ILE A 150 13.27 18.33 -2.81
C ILE A 150 13.65 16.86 -2.66
N ASN A 151 13.99 16.48 -1.43
CA ASN A 151 14.25 15.12 -1.02
C ASN A 151 13.34 14.73 0.15
N ILE A 152 13.24 13.44 0.47
CA ILE A 152 12.50 12.94 1.66
C ILE A 152 13.04 13.53 2.98
N ARG A 153 14.30 13.96 2.98
CA ARG A 153 14.95 14.62 4.12
C ARG A 153 14.61 16.12 4.25
N ASP A 154 14.18 16.75 3.16
CA ASP A 154 13.89 18.20 3.12
C ASP A 154 12.45 18.52 3.50
N VAL A 155 11.52 17.56 3.27
CA VAL A 155 10.10 17.72 3.63
C VAL A 155 9.91 17.59 5.14
N ASN A 156 8.94 18.30 5.71
CA ASN A 156 8.65 18.23 7.16
C ASN A 156 7.98 16.89 7.51
N GLU A 157 6.91 16.56 6.80
CA GLU A 157 6.15 15.33 6.95
C GLU A 157 6.02 14.61 5.60
N ALA A 158 6.11 13.28 5.64
CA ALA A 158 5.84 12.42 4.50
C ALA A 158 5.05 11.20 4.96
N ILE A 159 3.74 11.21 4.74
CA ILE A 159 2.82 10.21 5.28
C ILE A 159 2.30 9.36 4.12
N LEU A 160 2.64 8.07 4.12
CA LEU A 160 1.96 7.10 3.25
C LEU A 160 0.56 6.88 3.81
N PHE A 161 -0.46 7.17 3.01
CA PHE A 161 -1.84 6.85 3.35
C PHE A 161 -2.47 6.11 2.19
N ASN A 162 -2.85 4.87 2.45
CA ASN A 162 -3.45 4.02 1.45
C ASN A 162 -4.87 3.66 1.92
N PRO A 163 -5.92 4.22 1.30
CA PRO A 163 -7.29 3.94 1.71
C PRO A 163 -7.76 2.51 1.44
N ARG A 164 -6.96 1.66 0.77
CA ARG A 164 -7.37 0.29 0.42
C ARG A 164 -6.20 -0.62 0.02
N ASN A 165 -5.87 -1.57 0.88
CA ASN A 165 -4.83 -2.58 0.70
C ASN A 165 -5.28 -3.91 1.32
N CYS A 166 -4.42 -4.94 1.22
CA CYS A 166 -4.59 -6.24 1.88
C CYS A 166 -5.98 -6.81 1.65
N TYR A 167 -6.42 -6.93 0.39
CA TYR A 167 -7.70 -7.59 0.10
C TYR A 167 -7.74 -8.98 0.73
N GLN A 168 -8.83 -9.28 1.43
CA GLN A 168 -9.03 -10.55 2.10
C GLN A 168 -9.10 -11.69 1.10
N ASN A 169 -9.78 -11.50 -0.01
CA ASN A 169 -9.72 -12.37 -1.17
C ASN A 169 -9.97 -11.52 -2.42
N TYR A 170 -9.77 -12.07 -3.60
CA TYR A 170 -9.90 -11.33 -4.85
C TYR A 170 -10.37 -12.20 -6.01
N ASN A 171 -10.65 -11.55 -7.14
CA ASN A 171 -11.12 -12.21 -8.35
C ASN A 171 -10.00 -12.98 -9.06
N VAL A 172 -10.42 -13.92 -9.91
CA VAL A 172 -9.59 -14.52 -10.96
C VAL A 172 -10.10 -13.97 -12.28
N ALA A 173 -9.23 -13.36 -13.07
CA ALA A 173 -9.56 -12.79 -14.36
C ALA A 173 -9.12 -13.71 -15.49
N VAL A 174 -10.04 -13.92 -16.44
CA VAL A 174 -9.85 -14.70 -17.67
C VAL A 174 -10.44 -13.93 -18.85
N ASN A 175 -10.08 -14.30 -20.07
CA ASN A 175 -10.53 -13.62 -21.27
C ASN A 175 -11.14 -14.60 -22.28
N LEU A 176 -12.44 -14.49 -22.51
CA LEU A 176 -13.21 -15.30 -23.45
C LEU A 176 -13.19 -14.74 -24.89
N SER A 177 -12.71 -13.51 -25.08
CA SER A 177 -12.67 -12.88 -26.39
C SER A 177 -11.54 -13.43 -27.27
N ASP A 178 -11.49 -13.00 -28.51
CA ASP A 178 -10.50 -13.38 -29.52
C ASP A 178 -9.26 -12.48 -29.57
N ARG A 179 -9.24 -11.37 -28.80
CA ARG A 179 -8.12 -10.43 -28.69
C ARG A 179 -7.51 -10.40 -27.29
N THR A 180 -6.25 -9.97 -27.18
CA THR A 180 -5.58 -9.72 -25.91
C THR A 180 -6.20 -8.53 -25.18
N ILE A 181 -6.36 -8.63 -23.86
CA ILE A 181 -6.86 -7.55 -23.00
C ILE A 181 -5.79 -7.19 -21.97
N TYR A 182 -5.51 -5.91 -21.81
CA TYR A 182 -4.58 -5.37 -20.82
C TYR A 182 -5.37 -4.85 -19.62
N THR A 183 -5.08 -5.37 -18.43
CA THR A 183 -5.84 -5.07 -17.21
C THR A 183 -4.93 -4.74 -16.04
N TYR A 184 -5.55 -4.26 -14.96
CA TYR A 184 -4.90 -4.08 -13.67
C TYR A 184 -4.47 -5.40 -13.00
N MET A 185 -4.90 -6.56 -13.52
CA MET A 185 -4.43 -7.89 -13.11
C MET A 185 -3.36 -8.44 -14.06
N GLY A 186 -2.87 -7.62 -14.99
CA GLY A 186 -1.94 -8.02 -16.04
C GLY A 186 -2.62 -8.38 -17.37
N VAL A 187 -1.84 -8.95 -18.28
CA VAL A 187 -2.27 -9.30 -19.63
C VAL A 187 -3.10 -10.57 -19.63
N LEU A 188 -4.29 -10.52 -20.24
CA LEU A 188 -5.17 -11.66 -20.45
C LEU A 188 -5.21 -12.03 -21.93
N LYS A 189 -4.64 -13.20 -22.26
CA LYS A 189 -4.59 -13.79 -23.59
C LYS A 189 -5.99 -14.23 -24.03
N PRO A 190 -6.29 -14.13 -25.34
CA PRO A 190 -7.59 -14.52 -25.86
C PRO A 190 -7.89 -16.00 -25.66
N ARG A 191 -9.18 -16.36 -25.74
CA ARG A 191 -9.69 -17.74 -25.71
C ARG A 191 -9.18 -18.55 -24.51
N LEU A 192 -9.26 -17.96 -23.31
CA LEU A 192 -8.83 -18.57 -22.04
C LEU A 192 -7.35 -18.97 -22.02
N GLY A 193 -6.48 -18.26 -22.75
CA GLY A 193 -5.06 -18.59 -22.82
C GLY A 193 -4.29 -18.43 -21.50
N ASN A 194 -4.83 -17.72 -20.51
CA ASN A 194 -4.35 -17.67 -19.13
C ASN A 194 -5.45 -17.22 -18.15
N ALA A 195 -5.17 -17.39 -16.86
CA ALA A 195 -5.91 -16.83 -15.75
C ALA A 195 -4.94 -16.06 -14.84
N ASN A 196 -5.27 -14.81 -14.52
CA ASN A 196 -4.50 -14.03 -13.53
C ASN A 196 -5.32 -13.91 -12.25
N TYR A 197 -4.66 -13.97 -11.10
CA TYR A 197 -5.29 -13.82 -9.80
C TYR A 197 -4.42 -12.94 -8.90
N SER A 198 -5.00 -12.38 -7.85
CA SER A 198 -4.28 -11.60 -6.84
C SER A 198 -4.62 -12.12 -5.46
N SER A 199 -3.69 -12.84 -4.84
CA SER A 199 -3.78 -13.27 -3.46
C SER A 199 -2.40 -13.72 -2.99
N ALA A 200 -2.09 -13.48 -1.72
CA ALA A 200 -0.91 -14.07 -1.07
C ALA A 200 -1.19 -15.48 -0.52
N GLY A 201 -2.39 -16.02 -0.74
CA GLY A 201 -2.77 -17.37 -0.31
C GLY A 201 -2.57 -17.57 1.18
N GLN A 202 -1.83 -18.61 1.57
CA GLN A 202 -1.50 -18.91 2.96
C GLN A 202 -0.77 -17.77 3.68
N LEU A 203 -0.10 -16.86 2.95
CA LEU A 203 0.59 -15.72 3.54
C LEU A 203 -0.35 -14.53 3.80
N SER A 204 -1.56 -14.51 3.25
CA SER A 204 -2.44 -13.34 3.30
C SER A 204 -2.88 -13.00 4.73
N PRO A 205 -2.66 -11.75 5.21
CA PRO A 205 -3.07 -11.34 6.55
C PRO A 205 -4.56 -11.57 6.85
N LEU A 206 -5.44 -11.10 5.96
CA LEU A 206 -6.88 -11.18 6.19
C LEU A 206 -7.48 -12.56 5.91
N LEU A 207 -6.79 -13.45 5.16
CA LEU A 207 -7.22 -14.87 5.08
C LEU A 207 -6.89 -15.63 6.36
N ASN A 208 -5.81 -15.28 7.02
CA ASN A 208 -5.41 -15.86 8.32
C ASN A 208 -6.19 -15.26 9.50
N ASP A 209 -6.86 -14.11 9.31
CA ASP A 209 -7.86 -13.58 10.24
C ASP A 209 -9.21 -13.36 9.53
N PRO A 210 -9.90 -14.45 9.10
CA PRO A 210 -11.04 -14.36 8.19
C PRO A 210 -12.25 -13.61 8.79
N LEU A 211 -12.31 -13.51 10.12
CA LEU A 211 -13.38 -12.88 10.89
C LEU A 211 -12.95 -11.60 11.60
N TYR A 212 -11.76 -11.05 11.27
CA TYR A 212 -11.26 -9.77 11.80
C TYR A 212 -11.16 -9.74 13.34
N ARG A 213 -10.75 -10.85 13.95
CA ARG A 213 -10.68 -10.99 15.41
C ARG A 213 -9.48 -10.27 16.01
N THR A 214 -8.40 -10.13 15.25
CA THR A 214 -7.10 -9.63 15.72
C THR A 214 -6.62 -8.40 14.94
N ILE A 215 -7.04 -8.28 13.67
CA ILE A 215 -6.67 -7.17 12.79
C ILE A 215 -7.79 -6.13 12.80
N GLY A 216 -7.49 -4.94 13.31
CA GLY A 216 -8.43 -3.82 13.40
C GLY A 216 -7.71 -2.49 13.51
N ILE A 217 -8.46 -1.42 13.79
CA ILE A 217 -7.90 -0.06 13.90
C ILE A 217 -6.82 -0.03 14.99
N GLY A 218 -5.66 0.55 14.67
CA GLY A 218 -4.53 0.66 15.59
C GLY A 218 -3.63 -0.57 15.64
N THR A 219 -3.96 -1.67 14.93
CA THR A 219 -3.02 -2.80 14.76
C THR A 219 -1.73 -2.29 14.13
N ARG A 220 -0.60 -2.49 14.83
CA ARG A 220 0.74 -2.16 14.34
C ARG A 220 1.16 -3.19 13.30
N ILE A 221 1.64 -2.71 12.16
CA ILE A 221 1.98 -3.54 11.00
C ILE A 221 3.37 -3.18 10.47
N PHE A 222 3.99 -4.12 9.77
CA PHE A 222 5.07 -3.81 8.84
C PHE A 222 4.46 -3.17 7.59
N LEU A 223 4.90 -1.97 7.23
CA LEU A 223 4.38 -1.25 6.07
C LEU A 223 5.55 -0.61 5.31
N GLY A 224 5.79 -1.08 4.09
CA GLY A 224 6.80 -0.50 3.20
C GLY A 224 8.22 -0.51 3.76
N GLY A 225 8.60 -1.49 4.59
CA GLY A 225 9.92 -1.52 5.25
C GLY A 225 9.95 -0.86 6.64
N GLY A 226 8.95 -0.03 6.94
CA GLY A 226 8.84 0.69 8.21
C GLY A 226 7.69 0.19 9.10
N ILE A 227 7.39 0.99 10.12
CA ILE A 227 6.24 0.75 11.01
C ILE A 227 5.03 1.50 10.45
N GLY A 228 3.93 0.79 10.29
CA GLY A 228 2.63 1.36 9.96
C GLY A 228 1.54 0.92 10.91
N TYR A 229 0.33 1.40 10.65
CA TYR A 229 -0.86 1.07 11.40
C TYR A 229 -2.06 0.87 10.47
N VAL A 230 -2.96 -0.01 10.88
CA VAL A 230 -4.32 -0.04 10.30
C VAL A 230 -5.07 1.21 10.77
N ALA A 231 -5.42 2.08 9.82
CA ALA A 231 -6.13 3.32 10.08
C ALA A 231 -7.65 3.15 10.07
N TRP A 232 -8.16 2.28 9.21
CA TRP A 232 -9.60 2.04 9.02
C TRP A 232 -9.84 0.77 8.19
N HIS A 233 -11.10 0.42 7.93
CA HIS A 233 -11.45 -0.65 6.98
C HIS A 233 -11.22 -0.22 5.51
N GLY A 234 -11.25 1.08 5.22
CA GLY A 234 -10.94 1.61 3.89
C GLY A 234 -12.06 1.50 2.86
N THR A 235 -11.72 1.74 1.60
CA THR A 235 -12.71 1.73 0.50
C THR A 235 -12.89 0.33 -0.09
N GLN A 236 -14.05 0.06 -0.69
CA GLN A 236 -14.46 -1.24 -1.23
C GLN A 236 -14.42 -2.41 -0.21
N HIS A 237 -14.34 -2.12 1.09
CA HIS A 237 -14.42 -3.14 2.12
C HIS A 237 -15.82 -3.77 2.12
N ASN A 238 -15.91 -5.08 1.86
CA ASN A 238 -17.17 -5.82 1.92
C ASN A 238 -17.03 -7.09 2.79
N PRO A 239 -17.49 -7.07 4.05
CA PRO A 239 -17.36 -8.22 4.95
C PRO A 239 -18.49 -9.26 4.74
N SER A 240 -19.55 -8.90 4.02
CA SER A 240 -20.82 -9.64 3.94
C SER A 240 -20.92 -10.60 2.76
N VAL A 241 -19.80 -10.90 2.10
CA VAL A 241 -19.76 -11.83 0.98
C VAL A 241 -20.03 -13.27 1.42
N PRO A 242 -20.44 -14.17 0.49
CA PRO A 242 -20.56 -15.59 0.79
C PRO A 242 -19.26 -16.18 1.34
N ARG A 243 -19.38 -16.96 2.43
CA ARG A 243 -18.26 -17.60 3.12
C ARG A 243 -18.39 -19.12 3.11
N THR A 244 -17.26 -19.79 3.35
CA THR A 244 -17.24 -21.22 3.65
C THR A 244 -17.77 -21.47 5.07
N GLU A 245 -18.02 -22.72 5.44
CA GLU A 245 -18.39 -23.11 6.81
C GLU A 245 -17.34 -22.68 7.84
N ARG A 246 -16.08 -22.57 7.42
CA ARG A 246 -14.95 -22.09 8.25
C ARG A 246 -14.79 -20.56 8.26
N GLY A 247 -15.72 -19.82 7.65
CA GLY A 247 -15.74 -18.36 7.65
C GLY A 247 -14.84 -17.68 6.60
N VAL A 248 -14.10 -18.43 5.79
CA VAL A 248 -13.24 -17.88 4.71
C VAL A 248 -14.10 -17.37 3.55
N PRO A 249 -13.89 -16.15 3.02
CA PRO A 249 -14.69 -15.60 1.92
C PRO A 249 -14.43 -16.30 0.59
N LYS A 250 -15.50 -16.48 -0.20
CA LYS A 250 -15.46 -17.16 -1.50
C LYS A 250 -15.21 -16.22 -2.70
N GLU A 251 -15.22 -14.91 -2.46
CA GLU A 251 -15.06 -13.85 -3.45
C GLU A 251 -14.35 -12.63 -2.85
N GLY A 252 -14.16 -11.57 -3.64
CA GLY A 252 -13.54 -10.33 -3.19
C GLY A 252 -14.22 -9.72 -1.97
N ALA A 253 -13.51 -9.60 -0.85
CA ALA A 253 -14.09 -9.28 0.46
C ALA A 253 -13.47 -8.03 1.10
N GLY A 254 -13.21 -8.04 2.41
CA GLY A 254 -12.71 -6.87 3.14
C GLY A 254 -11.31 -6.42 2.71
N THR A 255 -11.01 -5.19 3.04
CA THR A 255 -9.74 -4.50 2.83
C THR A 255 -9.30 -3.80 4.11
N LEU A 256 -8.08 -3.25 4.11
CA LEU A 256 -7.55 -2.39 5.17
C LEU A 256 -7.14 -1.04 4.58
N ALA A 257 -7.48 0.05 5.28
CA ALA A 257 -6.78 1.32 5.11
C ALA A 257 -5.58 1.35 6.04
N VAL A 258 -4.42 1.75 5.52
CA VAL A 258 -3.16 1.77 6.26
C VAL A 258 -2.48 3.12 6.19
N ILE A 259 -1.76 3.46 7.26
CA ILE A 259 -1.02 4.71 7.41
C ILE A 259 0.38 4.44 7.96
N GLY A 260 1.39 5.18 7.50
CA GLY A 260 2.75 5.10 8.03
C GLY A 260 3.62 6.27 7.59
N ASP A 261 4.78 6.39 8.23
CA ASP A 261 5.77 7.43 7.94
C ASP A 261 6.75 6.96 6.85
N LEU A 262 6.69 7.60 5.67
CA LEU A 262 7.56 7.30 4.53
C LEU A 262 9.03 7.52 4.85
N LYS A 263 9.37 8.39 5.80
CA LYS A 263 10.76 8.66 6.18
C LYS A 263 11.44 7.45 6.85
N THR A 264 10.66 6.48 7.32
CA THR A 264 11.15 5.25 7.97
C THR A 264 11.06 4.01 7.06
N MET A 265 10.58 4.19 5.84
CA MET A 265 10.32 3.12 4.88
C MET A 265 11.54 2.83 4.00
N ASP A 266 11.50 1.71 3.30
CA ASP A 266 12.59 1.22 2.46
C ASP A 266 12.10 1.04 1.01
N PRO A 267 12.87 1.52 0.00
CA PRO A 267 12.45 1.51 -1.39
C PRO A 267 12.35 0.11 -2.01
N SER A 268 12.86 -0.94 -1.34
CA SER A 268 12.68 -2.34 -1.75
C SER A 268 11.27 -2.86 -1.44
N TRP A 269 10.56 -2.23 -0.50
CA TRP A 269 9.20 -2.60 -0.08
C TRP A 269 8.13 -1.62 -0.58
N LEU A 270 8.53 -0.54 -1.25
CA LEU A 270 7.69 0.42 -1.95
C LEU A 270 8.22 0.64 -3.37
N VAL A 271 7.72 -0.16 -4.32
CA VAL A 271 8.26 -0.18 -5.68
C VAL A 271 7.25 0.41 -6.66
N GLY A 272 7.62 1.47 -7.38
CA GLY A 272 6.84 1.98 -8.49
C GLY A 272 6.75 0.92 -9.58
N VAL A 273 5.53 0.63 -10.04
CA VAL A 273 5.31 -0.39 -11.08
C VAL A 273 4.55 0.18 -12.26
N SER A 274 4.94 -0.28 -13.45
CA SER A 274 4.30 0.03 -14.72
C SER A 274 3.54 -1.19 -15.22
N MET A 275 2.24 -1.03 -15.47
CA MET A 275 1.37 -2.09 -15.97
C MET A 275 1.00 -1.79 -17.41
N THR A 276 1.61 -2.51 -18.35
CA THR A 276 1.41 -2.34 -19.79
C THR A 276 -0.07 -2.31 -20.15
N GLY A 277 -0.49 -1.28 -20.87
CA GLY A 277 -1.87 -1.06 -21.31
C GLY A 277 -2.85 -0.60 -20.23
N TYR A 278 -2.43 -0.53 -18.95
CA TYR A 278 -3.30 -0.15 -17.83
C TYR A 278 -2.88 1.16 -17.15
N GLY A 279 -1.64 1.30 -16.67
CA GLY A 279 -1.22 2.46 -15.88
C GLY A 279 -0.02 2.20 -14.97
N VAL A 280 0.28 3.18 -14.12
CA VAL A 280 1.25 3.03 -13.02
C VAL A 280 0.56 2.68 -11.71
N SER A 281 1.30 2.07 -10.79
CA SER A 281 0.86 1.77 -9.43
C SER A 281 2.07 1.76 -8.47
N LEU A 282 1.81 1.44 -7.21
CA LEU A 282 2.83 1.22 -6.18
C LEU A 282 2.68 -0.20 -5.64
N MET A 283 3.74 -1.00 -5.73
CA MET A 283 3.82 -2.29 -5.05
C MET A 283 4.18 -2.04 -3.59
N VAL A 284 3.34 -2.49 -2.67
CA VAL A 284 3.46 -2.16 -1.24
C VAL A 284 3.62 -3.44 -0.43
N GLY A 285 4.71 -3.53 0.33
CA GLY A 285 4.95 -4.60 1.29
C GLY A 285 4.15 -4.34 2.56
N ILE A 286 3.29 -5.28 2.94
CA ILE A 286 2.52 -5.21 4.19
C ILE A 286 2.66 -6.52 4.92
N GLY A 287 3.06 -6.47 6.19
CA GLY A 287 3.13 -7.62 7.09
C GLY A 287 2.29 -7.39 8.33
N VAL A 288 1.54 -8.41 8.75
CA VAL A 288 0.71 -8.33 9.96
C VAL A 288 1.05 -9.49 10.89
N PRO A 289 1.48 -9.20 12.14
CA PRO A 289 1.64 -10.22 13.15
C PRO A 289 0.26 -10.62 13.70
N ILE A 290 -0.10 -11.91 13.60
CA ILE A 290 -1.33 -12.45 14.17
C ILE A 290 -0.98 -13.16 15.48
N PRO A 291 -1.46 -12.66 16.64
CA PRO A 291 -1.24 -13.32 17.91
C PRO A 291 -2.07 -14.60 18.00
N ILE A 292 -1.48 -15.66 18.54
CA ILE A 292 -2.20 -16.91 18.83
C ILE A 292 -2.77 -16.83 20.24
N LEU A 293 -4.09 -16.72 20.33
CA LEU A 293 -4.85 -16.52 21.56
C LEU A 293 -5.54 -17.82 21.99
#